data_AF-A0A6Y5YAT0-F1
#
_entry.id   AF-A0A6Y5YAT0-F1
#
_cell.length_a   1.000
_cell.length_b   1.000
_cell.length_c   1.000
_cell.angle_alpha   90.00
_cell.angle_beta   90.00
_cell.angle_gamma   90.00
#
_symmetry.space_group_name_H-M   'P 1'
#
loop_
_entity.id
_entity.type
_entity.pdbx_description
1 polymer ?
#
loop_
_entity_poly.entity_id
_entity_poly.type
_entity_poly.pdbx_seq_one_letter_code
_entity_poly.pdbx_strand_id
1 'polypeptide(L)'
;MTVTYKRKYSLAMLSPLLLAFGFNAAADKAAWSPIVLGYEPPSPGLFGDWGGMRTTLANSGFNYALIYQTESAYNVSGGYDQNGHYAFVDQTALIFNQDLEQFTGMSDAKIEGLITNRNHDDNLTTERLQDQRVHFNDLAQEGWGTGSITRLGYLTFSRTFMDKKLTWRAGLMNYQQTFDQITPCDFQLLTLCGGKSSNSLTWNTWNIHTWGTTFAYAITPELTLKTGVIEQNPRAADTSRAWSFTTHGSKGVL
;
A
#
# COMPACT_ATOMS: atom_id res chain seq x y z
N MET A 1 91.67 -4.35 -33.47
CA MET A 1 90.57 -4.09 -34.41
C MET A 1 89.69 -5.32 -34.44
N THR A 2 88.38 -5.18 -34.16
CA THR A 2 87.26 -6.12 -34.46
C THR A 2 87.38 -7.55 -33.88
N VAL A 3 86.41 -8.19 -33.23
CA VAL A 3 85.01 -7.89 -32.91
C VAL A 3 84.54 -8.96 -31.88
N THR A 4 83.67 -8.53 -30.95
CA THR A 4 82.54 -9.28 -30.33
C THR A 4 82.73 -10.68 -29.71
N TYR A 5 82.40 -10.83 -28.41
CA TYR A 5 81.18 -11.54 -27.95
C TYR A 5 80.98 -11.37 -26.44
N LYS A 6 79.95 -10.61 -26.05
CA LYS A 6 79.40 -10.60 -24.68
C LYS A 6 78.52 -11.84 -24.53
N ARG A 7 78.81 -12.68 -23.54
CA ARG A 7 77.89 -13.69 -23.02
C ARG A 7 77.67 -13.36 -21.54
N LYS A 8 76.52 -12.76 -21.22
CA LYS A 8 76.09 -12.54 -19.82
C LYS A 8 74.79 -13.29 -19.60
N TYR A 9 74.81 -14.04 -18.52
CA TYR A 9 73.82 -14.97 -18.01
C TYR A 9 72.46 -14.30 -17.77
N SER A 10 71.39 -14.98 -18.20
CA SER A 10 70.01 -14.63 -17.87
C SER A 10 69.76 -14.97 -16.39
N LEU A 11 69.59 -13.95 -15.56
CA LEU A 11 69.13 -14.09 -14.18
C LEU A 11 67.61 -14.34 -14.22
N ALA A 12 67.18 -15.56 -13.94
CA ALA A 12 65.77 -15.88 -13.75
C ALA A 12 65.29 -15.22 -12.44
N MET A 13 64.42 -14.21 -12.55
CA MET A 13 63.70 -13.69 -11.39
C MET A 13 62.62 -14.70 -10.99
N LEU A 14 62.83 -15.39 -9.87
CA LEU A 14 61.79 -16.10 -9.14
C LEU A 14 60.76 -15.07 -8.64
N SER A 15 59.54 -15.15 -9.16
CA SER A 15 58.38 -14.44 -8.61
C SER A 15 57.90 -15.20 -7.36
N PRO A 16 57.81 -14.57 -6.17
CA PRO A 16 57.25 -15.21 -5.00
C PRO A 16 55.72 -15.23 -5.13
N LEU A 17 55.17 -16.43 -5.30
CA LEU A 17 53.74 -16.68 -5.23
C LEU A 17 53.27 -16.50 -3.78
N LEU A 18 52.73 -15.32 -3.46
CA LEU A 18 52.06 -15.06 -2.18
C LEU A 18 50.71 -15.79 -2.15
N LEU A 19 50.68 -16.95 -1.51
CA LEU A 19 49.45 -17.62 -1.08
C LEU A 19 48.84 -16.82 0.07
N ALA A 20 47.87 -15.96 -0.23
CA ALA A 20 47.02 -15.34 0.78
C ALA A 20 46.01 -16.37 1.30
N PHE A 21 46.25 -16.91 2.49
CA PHE A 21 45.21 -17.58 3.28
C PHE A 21 44.21 -16.50 3.73
N GLY A 22 43.14 -16.34 2.96
CA GLY A 22 41.97 -15.58 3.40
C GLY A 22 41.25 -16.36 4.50
N PHE A 23 41.41 -15.93 5.74
CA PHE A 23 40.48 -16.29 6.80
C PHE A 23 39.09 -15.80 6.39
N ASN A 24 38.19 -16.72 6.02
CA ASN A 24 36.76 -16.45 5.98
C ASN A 24 36.30 -16.27 7.43
N ALA A 25 36.47 -15.06 7.97
CA ALA A 25 35.62 -14.61 9.05
C ALA A 25 34.22 -14.49 8.45
N ALA A 26 33.38 -15.50 8.68
CA ALA A 26 31.95 -15.34 8.55
C ALA A 26 31.57 -14.25 9.56
N ALA A 27 31.50 -13.01 9.08
CA ALA A 27 30.87 -11.95 9.83
C ALA A 27 29.41 -12.38 10.00
N ASP A 28 29.03 -12.76 11.22
CA ASP A 28 27.63 -12.84 11.60
C ASP A 28 27.01 -11.50 11.21
N LYS A 29 26.23 -11.51 10.12
CA LYS A 29 25.40 -10.36 9.77
C LYS A 29 24.44 -10.22 10.94
N ALA A 30 24.69 -9.23 11.79
CA ALA A 30 23.74 -8.84 12.82
C ALA A 30 22.36 -8.73 12.16
N ALA A 31 21.39 -9.50 12.66
CA ALA A 31 20.03 -9.45 12.17
C ALA A 31 19.58 -7.99 12.23
N TRP A 32 19.11 -7.46 11.09
CA TRP A 32 18.63 -6.10 11.00
C TRP A 32 17.54 -5.89 12.06
N SER A 33 17.78 -4.95 12.99
CA SER A 33 16.77 -4.57 13.98
C SER A 33 15.76 -3.66 13.30
N PRO A 34 14.46 -4.01 13.26
CA PRO A 34 13.43 -3.18 12.66
C PRO A 34 13.17 -1.88 13.44
N ILE A 35 13.79 -1.72 14.61
CA ILE A 35 13.65 -0.53 15.44
C ILE A 35 14.59 0.55 14.92
N VAL A 36 14.16 1.20 13.84
CA VAL A 36 14.62 2.54 13.46
C VAL A 36 13.80 3.53 14.28
N LEU A 37 14.37 4.68 14.66
CA LEU A 37 13.65 5.74 15.38
C LEU A 37 12.26 5.98 14.77
N GLY A 38 11.20 5.67 15.53
CA GLY A 38 9.81 5.87 15.14
C GLY A 38 9.09 4.67 14.49
N TYR A 39 9.76 3.54 14.25
CA TYR A 39 9.12 2.30 13.79
C TYR A 39 9.03 1.29 14.93
N GLU A 40 7.93 1.36 15.68
CA GLU A 40 7.58 0.32 16.66
C GLU A 40 6.91 -0.86 15.95
N PRO A 41 7.18 -2.11 16.38
CA PRO A 41 6.43 -3.24 15.88
C PRO A 41 4.93 -3.05 16.16
N PRO A 42 4.04 -3.51 15.28
CA PRO A 42 2.60 -3.37 15.47
C PRO A 42 2.15 -3.86 16.86
N SER A 43 1.68 -2.94 17.69
CA SER A 43 1.10 -3.26 18.99
C SER A 43 -0.22 -4.03 18.80
N PRO A 44 -0.64 -4.91 19.73
CA PRO A 44 -1.93 -5.62 19.70
C PRO A 44 -3.18 -4.71 19.71
N GLY A 45 -3.07 -3.42 19.42
CA GLY A 45 -4.19 -2.48 19.28
C GLY A 45 -4.74 -2.02 20.63
N LEU A 46 -5.48 -0.90 20.61
CA LEU A 46 -6.00 -0.22 21.81
C LEU A 46 -6.83 -1.13 22.73
N PHE A 47 -7.58 -2.08 22.16
CA PHE A 47 -8.47 -2.97 22.89
C PHE A 47 -7.85 -4.35 23.22
N GLY A 48 -6.59 -4.58 22.85
CA GLY A 48 -5.89 -5.84 23.09
C GLY A 48 -6.59 -7.06 22.49
N ASP A 49 -6.67 -8.14 23.27
CA ASP A 49 -7.14 -9.46 22.86
C ASP A 49 -8.58 -9.80 23.31
N TRP A 50 -9.29 -8.84 23.93
CA TRP A 50 -10.68 -9.02 24.39
C TRP A 50 -10.87 -10.27 25.26
N GLY A 51 -9.93 -10.53 26.18
CA GLY A 51 -9.95 -11.71 27.05
C GLY A 51 -9.79 -13.05 26.32
N GLY A 52 -9.07 -13.08 25.20
CA GLY A 52 -8.84 -14.30 24.40
C GLY A 52 -9.74 -14.41 23.17
N MET A 53 -10.79 -13.57 23.07
CA MET A 53 -11.77 -13.70 21.99
C MET A 53 -11.19 -13.32 20.63
N ARG A 54 -10.33 -12.30 20.55
CA ARG A 54 -9.69 -11.92 19.28
C ARG A 54 -8.77 -13.04 18.78
N THR A 55 -7.95 -13.62 19.66
CA THR A 55 -7.11 -14.77 19.34
C THR A 55 -7.94 -16.00 18.93
N THR A 56 -9.06 -16.25 19.60
CA THR A 56 -9.98 -17.35 19.25
C THR A 56 -10.56 -17.19 17.85
N LEU A 57 -10.98 -15.97 17.49
CA LEU A 57 -11.46 -15.64 16.15
C LEU A 57 -10.35 -15.79 15.11
N ALA A 58 -9.16 -15.26 15.39
CA ALA A 58 -8.00 -15.35 14.49
C ALA A 58 -7.58 -16.79 14.23
N ASN A 59 -7.55 -17.64 15.26
CA ASN A 59 -7.27 -19.07 15.14
C ASN A 59 -8.35 -19.80 14.31
N SER A 60 -9.59 -19.29 14.32
CA SER A 60 -10.68 -19.78 13.48
C SER A 60 -10.69 -19.15 12.08
N GLY A 61 -9.63 -18.42 11.70
CA GLY A 61 -9.49 -17.79 10.39
C GLY A 61 -10.12 -16.40 10.26
N PHE A 62 -10.68 -15.82 11.33
CA PHE A 62 -11.33 -14.51 11.28
C PHE A 62 -10.42 -13.42 11.86
N ASN A 63 -9.91 -12.55 10.99
CA ASN A 63 -9.01 -11.47 11.38
C ASN A 63 -9.67 -10.12 11.14
N TYR A 64 -9.73 -9.29 12.18
CA TYR A 64 -10.37 -7.97 12.13
C TYR A 64 -9.42 -6.88 12.62
N ALA A 65 -9.49 -5.71 11.99
CA ALA A 65 -8.84 -4.50 12.45
C ALA A 65 -9.82 -3.33 12.36
N LEU A 66 -9.97 -2.60 13.48
CA LEU A 66 -10.68 -1.35 13.52
C LEU A 66 -9.64 -0.23 13.62
N ILE A 67 -9.65 0.66 12.64
CA ILE A 67 -8.73 1.78 12.51
C ILE A 67 -9.54 3.07 12.62
N TYR A 68 -9.05 4.02 13.41
CA TYR A 68 -9.60 5.36 13.49
C TYR A 68 -8.51 6.36 13.15
N GLN A 69 -8.77 7.21 12.17
CA GLN A 69 -7.87 8.24 11.66
C GLN A 69 -8.56 9.58 11.75
N THR A 70 -7.82 10.61 12.15
CA THR A 70 -8.31 11.98 12.24
C THR A 70 -7.28 12.91 11.64
N GLU A 71 -7.73 13.96 10.98
CA GLU A 71 -6.88 14.97 10.39
C GLU A 71 -7.43 16.35 10.69
N SER A 72 -6.56 17.20 11.21
CA SER A 72 -6.90 18.54 11.66
C SER A 72 -5.98 19.53 10.97
N ALA A 73 -6.54 20.62 10.47
CA ALA A 73 -5.77 21.63 9.78
C ALA A 73 -6.28 23.03 10.14
N TYR A 74 -5.37 23.99 10.27
CA TYR A 74 -5.74 25.38 10.54
C TYR A 74 -5.07 26.33 9.53
N ASN A 75 -5.83 27.26 8.95
CA ASN A 75 -5.27 28.30 8.09
C ASN A 75 -4.62 29.40 8.95
N VAL A 76 -3.30 29.34 9.10
CA VAL A 76 -2.53 30.34 9.86
C VAL A 76 -2.34 31.63 9.05
N SER A 77 -2.08 31.53 7.75
CA SER A 77 -1.81 32.66 6.86
C SER A 77 -1.82 32.24 5.39
N GLY A 78 -2.14 33.17 4.50
CA GLY A 78 -2.19 32.95 3.05
C GLY A 78 -3.47 32.23 2.61
N GLY A 79 -3.38 31.49 1.52
CA GLY A 79 -4.54 30.89 0.85
C GLY A 79 -5.30 31.89 -0.02
N TYR A 80 -6.31 31.38 -0.74
CA TYR A 80 -7.23 32.20 -1.52
C TYR A 80 -8.14 33.03 -0.63
N ASP A 81 -8.69 32.41 0.42
CA ASP A 81 -9.34 33.11 1.54
C ASP A 81 -8.38 33.14 2.74
N GLN A 82 -8.02 34.36 3.17
CA GLN A 82 -7.04 34.61 4.22
C GLN A 82 -7.62 34.55 5.63
N ASN A 83 -8.94 34.35 5.78
CA ASN A 83 -9.56 34.19 7.08
C ASN A 83 -9.13 32.87 7.73
N GLY A 84 -8.85 32.92 9.03
CA GLY A 84 -8.55 31.73 9.83
C GLY A 84 -9.72 30.75 9.82
N HIS A 85 -9.40 29.47 9.68
CA HIS A 85 -10.38 28.37 9.73
C HIS A 85 -9.71 27.13 10.27
N TYR A 86 -10.40 26.45 11.18
CA TYR A 86 -10.02 25.13 11.65
C TYR A 86 -10.91 24.12 10.94
N ALA A 87 -10.27 23.22 10.19
CA ALA A 87 -10.93 22.13 9.48
C ALA A 87 -10.62 20.80 10.17
N PHE A 88 -11.63 19.93 10.24
CA PHE A 88 -11.51 18.61 10.85
C PHE A 88 -12.20 17.54 10.01
N VAL A 89 -11.51 16.42 9.78
CA VAL A 89 -12.10 15.22 9.20
C VAL A 89 -11.68 13.99 9.98
N ASP A 90 -12.50 12.94 9.89
CA ASP A 90 -12.15 11.63 10.43
C ASP A 90 -12.57 10.51 9.47
N GLN A 91 -11.95 9.35 9.69
CA GLN A 91 -12.29 8.10 9.07
C GLN A 91 -12.21 6.96 10.08
N THR A 92 -13.28 6.18 10.17
CA THR A 92 -13.26 4.86 10.80
C THR A 92 -13.21 3.80 9.71
N ALA A 93 -12.29 2.83 9.81
CA ALA A 93 -12.17 1.73 8.87
C ALA A 93 -12.20 0.37 9.61
N LEU A 94 -13.12 -0.50 9.19
CA LEU A 94 -13.14 -1.91 9.55
C LEU A 94 -12.54 -2.72 8.40
N ILE A 95 -11.36 -3.28 8.63
CA ILE A 95 -10.73 -4.25 7.74
C ILE A 95 -11.00 -5.64 8.29
N PHE A 96 -11.42 -6.56 7.42
CA PHE A 96 -11.61 -7.94 7.79
C PHE A 96 -11.04 -8.88 6.75
N ASN A 97 -10.36 -9.93 7.22
CA ASN A 97 -9.83 -11.00 6.39
C ASN A 97 -10.28 -12.34 6.97
N GLN A 98 -10.95 -13.14 6.16
CA GLN A 98 -11.43 -14.46 6.54
C GLN A 98 -10.69 -15.52 5.76
N ASP A 99 -9.90 -16.33 6.44
CA ASP A 99 -9.26 -17.53 5.89
C ASP A 99 -10.31 -18.62 5.67
N LEU A 100 -10.41 -19.10 4.43
CA LEU A 100 -11.45 -20.04 4.01
C LEU A 100 -11.01 -21.50 4.10
N GLU A 101 -9.72 -21.77 4.28
CA GLU A 101 -9.16 -23.13 4.22
C GLU A 101 -9.82 -24.07 5.22
N GLN A 102 -10.00 -23.63 6.47
CA GLN A 102 -10.60 -24.44 7.52
C GLN A 102 -12.08 -24.79 7.24
N PHE A 103 -12.78 -23.97 6.45
CA PHE A 103 -14.22 -24.13 6.19
C PHE A 103 -14.53 -24.78 4.84
N THR A 104 -13.64 -24.61 3.86
CA THR A 104 -13.89 -25.00 2.46
C THR A 104 -12.90 -26.04 1.95
N GLY A 105 -11.80 -26.28 2.67
CA GLY A 105 -10.67 -27.08 2.19
C GLY A 105 -9.86 -26.41 1.08
N MET A 106 -10.21 -25.19 0.68
CA MET A 106 -9.49 -24.45 -0.35
C MET A 106 -8.24 -23.80 0.26
N SER A 107 -7.08 -24.40 -0.03
CA SER A 107 -5.81 -23.91 0.50
C SER A 107 -5.49 -22.48 0.07
N ASP A 108 -5.00 -21.70 1.04
CA ASP A 108 -4.63 -20.28 0.93
C ASP A 108 -5.71 -19.38 0.29
N ALA A 109 -6.99 -19.72 0.46
CA ALA A 109 -8.11 -18.89 0.00
C ALA A 109 -8.64 -17.98 1.10
N LYS A 110 -9.03 -16.75 0.73
CA LYS A 110 -9.51 -15.72 1.66
C LYS A 110 -10.66 -14.90 1.09
N ILE A 111 -11.50 -14.37 1.99
CA ILE A 111 -12.31 -13.18 1.72
C ILE A 111 -11.64 -11.99 2.41
N GLU A 112 -11.47 -10.92 1.68
CA GLU A 112 -10.87 -9.67 2.16
C GLU A 112 -11.90 -8.56 2.00
N GLY A 113 -12.09 -7.77 3.04
CA GLY A 113 -13.09 -6.73 3.05
C GLY A 113 -12.66 -5.49 3.80
N LEU A 114 -13.23 -4.37 3.35
CA LEU A 114 -13.04 -3.06 3.94
C LEU A 114 -14.38 -2.34 3.99
N ILE A 115 -14.72 -1.83 5.15
CA ILE A 115 -15.81 -0.86 5.33
C ILE A 115 -15.20 0.39 5.93
N THR A 116 -15.52 1.55 5.36
CA THR A 116 -15.05 2.84 5.85
C THR A 116 -16.21 3.77 6.11
N ASN A 117 -16.11 4.60 7.13
CA ASN A 117 -17.03 5.69 7.42
C ASN A 117 -16.19 6.97 7.51
N ARG A 118 -16.46 7.95 6.65
CA ARG A 118 -15.83 9.28 6.68
C ARG A 118 -16.81 10.33 7.19
N ASN A 119 -16.36 11.28 8.00
CA ASN A 119 -17.22 12.31 8.61
C ASN A 119 -16.72 13.76 8.41
N HIS A 120 -17.59 14.68 8.83
CA HIS A 120 -17.39 16.14 8.94
C HIS A 120 -17.35 16.94 7.63
N ASP A 121 -16.88 16.35 6.52
CA ASP A 121 -16.83 16.99 5.19
C ASP A 121 -16.24 18.42 5.19
N ASP A 122 -15.29 18.69 6.10
CA ASP A 122 -14.69 20.00 6.34
C ASP A 122 -13.19 19.95 6.01
N ASN A 123 -12.84 20.43 4.82
CA ASN A 123 -11.48 20.37 4.29
C ASN A 123 -10.88 21.75 4.09
N LEU A 124 -9.70 21.98 4.68
CA LEU A 124 -9.04 23.28 4.61
C LEU A 124 -8.71 23.73 3.18
N THR A 125 -8.39 22.79 2.28
CA THR A 125 -8.05 23.13 0.88
C THR A 125 -9.23 23.80 0.19
N THR A 126 -10.41 23.18 0.25
CA THR A 126 -11.62 23.69 -0.41
C THR A 126 -12.20 24.89 0.31
N GLU A 127 -12.04 24.94 1.64
CA GLU A 127 -12.57 26.02 2.46
C GLU A 127 -11.73 27.31 2.33
N ARG A 128 -10.39 27.23 2.30
CA ARG A 128 -9.53 28.43 2.38
C ARG A 128 -8.39 28.47 1.38
N LEU A 129 -7.69 27.36 1.15
CA LEU A 129 -6.37 27.42 0.48
C LEU A 129 -6.49 27.67 -1.03
N GLN A 130 -7.47 27.05 -1.67
CA GLN A 130 -7.56 26.97 -3.13
C GLN A 130 -8.66 27.89 -3.70
N ASP A 131 -8.41 28.43 -4.88
CA ASP A 131 -9.45 29.07 -5.69
C ASP A 131 -10.47 28.02 -6.18
N GLN A 132 -11.71 28.13 -5.71
CA GLN A 132 -12.79 27.18 -6.01
C GLN A 132 -13.22 27.16 -7.49
N ARG A 133 -12.73 28.09 -8.31
CA ARG A 133 -13.03 28.14 -9.76
C ARG A 133 -12.20 27.15 -10.57
N VAL A 134 -11.20 26.51 -9.95
CA VAL A 134 -10.31 25.54 -10.58
C VAL A 134 -10.28 24.24 -9.78
N HIS A 135 -9.95 23.12 -10.43
CA HIS A 135 -9.82 21.84 -9.75
C HIS A 135 -8.60 21.83 -8.81
N PHE A 136 -8.75 21.29 -7.59
CA PHE A 136 -7.60 21.08 -6.70
C PHE A 136 -6.72 19.97 -7.24
N ASN A 137 -5.43 20.13 -7.02
CA ASN A 137 -4.43 19.12 -7.36
C ASN A 137 -3.93 18.35 -6.12
N ASP A 138 -4.27 18.82 -4.92
CA ASP A 138 -3.81 18.26 -3.65
C ASP A 138 -4.82 18.59 -2.52
N LEU A 139 -4.75 17.85 -1.42
CA LEU A 139 -5.57 18.07 -0.24
C LEU A 139 -4.68 18.21 1.01
N ALA A 140 -4.95 19.24 1.81
CA ALA A 140 -4.32 19.43 3.11
C ALA A 140 -4.73 18.37 4.14
N GLN A 141 -5.83 17.66 3.88
CA GLN A 141 -6.35 16.52 4.63
C GLN A 141 -6.71 15.41 3.61
N GLU A 142 -5.86 14.37 3.48
CA GLU A 142 -6.05 13.24 2.57
C GLU A 142 -7.29 12.41 2.90
N GLY A 143 -7.64 12.33 4.19
CA GLY A 143 -8.80 11.59 4.68
C GLY A 143 -10.14 12.17 4.21
N TRP A 144 -10.15 13.35 3.59
CA TRP A 144 -11.34 13.98 3.04
C TRP A 144 -11.70 13.49 1.63
N GLY A 145 -12.94 13.73 1.23
CA GLY A 145 -13.45 13.47 -0.12
C GLY A 145 -14.30 12.22 -0.19
N THR A 146 -15.02 12.08 -1.31
CA THR A 146 -16.02 11.00 -1.56
C THR A 146 -17.23 11.01 -0.61
N GLY A 147 -17.48 12.14 0.06
CA GLY A 147 -18.65 12.38 0.90
C GLY A 147 -18.55 11.80 2.31
N SER A 148 -19.32 12.38 3.22
CA SER A 148 -19.49 11.87 4.59
C SER A 148 -20.50 10.73 4.62
N ILE A 149 -20.01 9.50 4.49
CA ILE A 149 -20.85 8.31 4.35
C ILE A 149 -20.09 7.03 4.77
N THR A 150 -20.84 6.01 5.19
CA THR A 150 -20.31 4.64 5.32
C THR A 150 -20.38 3.91 3.99
N ARG A 151 -19.24 3.42 3.51
CA ARG A 151 -19.08 2.74 2.23
C ARG A 151 -18.40 1.39 2.40
N LEU A 152 -18.75 0.45 1.54
CA LEU A 152 -17.93 -0.71 1.24
C LEU A 152 -16.73 -0.23 0.41
N GLY A 153 -15.51 -0.48 0.87
CA GLY A 153 -14.29 -0.07 0.17
C GLY A 153 -13.75 -1.14 -0.77
N TYR A 154 -13.84 -2.40 -0.36
CA TYR A 154 -13.67 -3.57 -1.22
C TYR A 154 -14.29 -4.80 -0.55
N LEU A 155 -14.64 -5.79 -1.35
CA LEU A 155 -15.01 -7.13 -0.94
C LEU A 155 -14.53 -8.11 -2.02
N THR A 156 -13.44 -8.80 -1.73
CA THR A 156 -12.75 -9.62 -2.73
C THR A 156 -12.47 -11.02 -2.22
N PHE A 157 -12.59 -11.99 -3.11
CA PHE A 157 -11.98 -13.30 -2.94
C PHE A 157 -10.51 -13.22 -3.38
N SER A 158 -9.60 -13.77 -2.59
CA SER A 158 -8.20 -13.94 -2.98
C SER A 158 -7.74 -15.38 -2.75
N ARG A 159 -6.80 -15.83 -3.58
CA ARG A 159 -6.14 -17.14 -3.42
C ARG A 159 -4.72 -17.09 -3.92
N THR A 160 -3.83 -17.77 -3.22
CA THR A 160 -2.47 -17.99 -3.70
C THR A 160 -2.24 -19.39 -4.25
N PHE A 161 -1.37 -19.50 -5.26
CA PHE A 161 -0.99 -20.73 -5.95
C PHE A 161 0.53 -20.80 -6.08
N MET A 162 1.04 -21.96 -6.49
CA MET A 162 2.46 -22.19 -6.83
C MET A 162 3.39 -21.81 -5.66
N ASP A 163 3.15 -22.40 -4.48
CA ASP A 163 3.88 -22.06 -3.25
C ASP A 163 3.89 -20.55 -2.97
N LYS A 164 2.71 -19.94 -3.09
CA LYS A 164 2.47 -18.50 -2.85
C LYS A 164 3.12 -17.54 -3.85
N LYS A 165 3.60 -18.03 -4.99
CA LYS A 165 4.16 -17.17 -6.05
C LYS A 165 3.12 -16.46 -6.89
N LEU A 166 1.93 -17.02 -7.04
CA LEU A 166 0.85 -16.42 -7.82
C LEU A 166 -0.32 -16.08 -6.91
N THR A 167 -0.62 -14.79 -6.75
CA THR A 167 -1.82 -14.32 -6.07
C THR A 167 -2.86 -13.93 -7.10
N TRP A 168 -4.05 -14.52 -7.01
CA TRP A 168 -5.23 -14.11 -7.76
C TRP A 168 -6.24 -13.45 -6.83
N ARG A 169 -6.85 -12.35 -7.29
CA ARG A 169 -7.93 -11.67 -6.59
C ARG A 169 -9.08 -11.37 -7.55
N ALA A 170 -10.31 -11.48 -7.08
CA ALA A 170 -11.49 -11.12 -7.85
C ALA A 170 -12.64 -10.66 -6.94
N GLY A 171 -13.47 -9.74 -7.40
CA GLY A 171 -14.66 -9.29 -6.67
C GLY A 171 -14.91 -7.79 -6.84
N LEU A 172 -15.46 -7.19 -5.79
CA LEU A 172 -15.55 -5.73 -5.65
C LEU A 172 -14.20 -5.21 -5.19
N MET A 173 -13.36 -4.88 -6.17
CA MET A 173 -11.97 -4.51 -5.97
C MET A 173 -11.79 -3.02 -5.74
N ASN A 174 -10.78 -2.70 -4.94
CA ASN A 174 -10.06 -1.45 -5.05
C ASN A 174 -8.71 -1.71 -5.72
N TYR A 175 -8.30 -0.87 -6.67
CA TYR A 175 -7.07 -1.11 -7.44
C TYR A 175 -5.82 -1.14 -6.55
N GLN A 176 -5.84 -0.40 -5.43
CA GLN A 176 -4.75 -0.36 -4.45
C GLN A 176 -4.58 -1.67 -3.68
N GLN A 177 -5.48 -2.65 -3.79
CA GLN A 177 -5.24 -4.00 -3.27
C GLN A 177 -4.12 -4.73 -4.03
N THR A 178 -3.75 -4.27 -5.23
CA THR A 178 -2.70 -4.89 -6.05
C THR A 178 -1.69 -3.89 -6.58
N PHE A 179 -2.14 -2.76 -7.11
CA PHE A 179 -1.31 -1.77 -7.78
C PHE A 179 -1.02 -0.56 -6.88
N ASP A 180 0.02 0.22 -7.21
CA ASP A 180 0.23 1.57 -6.67
C ASP A 180 0.27 1.69 -5.12
N GLN A 181 0.82 0.68 -4.45
CA GLN A 181 1.00 0.64 -2.98
C GLN A 181 2.33 1.29 -2.53
N ILE A 182 2.81 2.30 -3.26
CA ILE A 182 4.22 2.73 -3.19
C ILE A 182 4.50 3.65 -1.98
N THR A 183 3.49 4.38 -1.51
CA THR A 183 3.67 5.42 -0.47
C THR A 183 2.74 5.16 0.72
N PRO A 184 3.28 5.03 1.95
CA PRO A 184 2.44 4.95 3.15
C PRO A 184 1.71 6.27 3.38
N CYS A 185 0.60 6.24 4.11
CA CYS A 185 -0.21 7.42 4.43
C CYS A 185 0.12 7.99 5.82
N ASP A 186 1.40 8.20 6.09
CA ASP A 186 1.85 8.77 7.37
C ASP A 186 1.77 10.31 7.38
N PHE A 187 1.79 10.94 6.20
CA PHE A 187 1.62 12.38 6.03
C PHE A 187 0.16 12.73 5.75
N GLN A 188 -0.31 13.82 6.36
CA GLN A 188 -1.68 14.35 6.16
C GLN A 188 -1.91 14.90 4.74
N LEU A 189 -0.86 15.35 4.05
CA LEU A 189 -0.95 15.91 2.69
C LEU A 189 -1.17 14.80 1.66
N LEU A 190 -2.20 14.92 0.81
CA LEU A 190 -2.56 13.87 -0.16
C LEU A 190 -1.43 13.55 -1.14
N THR A 191 -0.62 14.51 -1.59
CA THR A 191 0.57 14.24 -2.44
C THR A 191 1.59 13.32 -1.77
N LEU A 192 1.55 13.14 -0.45
CA LEU A 192 2.45 12.27 0.31
C LEU A 192 1.77 11.03 0.90
N CYS A 193 0.49 10.77 0.59
CA CYS A 193 -0.24 9.57 1.04
C CYS A 193 -0.74 8.71 -0.14
N GLY A 194 -0.43 7.42 -0.13
CA GLY A 194 -1.04 6.45 -1.02
C GLY A 194 -0.61 6.57 -2.48
N GLY A 195 -1.24 5.75 -3.31
CA GLY A 195 -0.97 5.66 -4.75
C GLY A 195 -1.33 6.93 -5.53
N LYS A 196 -0.43 7.39 -6.41
CA LYS A 196 -0.56 8.65 -7.18
C LYS A 196 -1.15 8.49 -8.56
N SER A 197 -1.25 7.26 -9.04
CA SER A 197 -1.84 7.00 -10.35
C SER A 197 -3.33 7.36 -10.39
N SER A 198 -3.99 7.52 -9.24
CA SER A 198 -5.36 8.04 -9.13
C SER A 198 -5.53 9.47 -9.64
N ASN A 199 -4.46 10.29 -9.65
CA ASN A 199 -4.48 11.64 -10.22
C ASN A 199 -4.74 11.66 -11.74
N SER A 200 -4.67 10.51 -12.41
CA SER A 200 -5.10 10.35 -13.81
C SER A 200 -6.63 10.45 -13.99
N LEU A 201 -7.41 10.40 -12.91
CA LEU A 201 -8.87 10.43 -12.89
C LEU A 201 -9.54 9.25 -13.62
N THR A 202 -8.79 8.19 -13.94
CA THR A 202 -9.32 7.02 -14.66
C THR A 202 -9.97 5.99 -13.74
N TRP A 203 -9.40 5.81 -12.55
CA TRP A 203 -9.86 4.89 -11.50
C TRP A 203 -10.06 5.61 -10.17
N ASN A 204 -10.88 5.03 -9.31
CA ASN A 204 -11.11 5.57 -7.98
C ASN A 204 -10.12 4.98 -6.98
N THR A 205 -9.65 5.80 -6.06
CA THR A 205 -8.77 5.39 -4.95
C THR A 205 -9.55 4.82 -3.77
N TRP A 206 -8.84 4.39 -2.74
CA TRP A 206 -9.41 4.15 -1.42
C TRP A 206 -10.37 5.30 -1.08
N ASN A 207 -11.64 5.06 -0.81
CA ASN A 207 -12.32 3.84 -0.35
C ASN A 207 -13.42 3.37 -1.33
N ILE A 208 -13.17 3.41 -2.64
CA ILE A 208 -14.18 3.09 -3.66
C ILE A 208 -13.92 1.72 -4.26
N HIS A 209 -14.97 0.91 -4.38
CA HIS A 209 -14.92 -0.38 -5.06
C HIS A 209 -15.49 -0.32 -6.48
N THR A 210 -15.00 -1.21 -7.32
CA THR A 210 -15.51 -1.51 -8.67
C THR A 210 -15.31 -3.00 -8.95
N TRP A 211 -16.03 -3.60 -9.88
CA TRP A 211 -15.77 -5.01 -10.21
C TRP A 211 -14.40 -5.18 -10.84
N GLY A 212 -13.67 -6.22 -10.49
CA GLY A 212 -12.38 -6.49 -11.12
C GLY A 212 -11.78 -7.83 -10.78
N THR A 213 -10.65 -8.10 -11.43
CA THR A 213 -9.76 -9.21 -11.10
C THR A 213 -8.30 -8.82 -11.33
N THR A 214 -7.40 -9.30 -10.48
CA THR A 214 -5.96 -9.04 -10.60
C THR A 214 -5.15 -10.30 -10.34
N PHE A 215 -3.94 -10.30 -10.89
CA PHE A 215 -2.91 -11.31 -10.71
C PHE A 215 -1.60 -10.63 -10.32
N ALA A 216 -0.92 -11.18 -9.32
CA ALA A 216 0.44 -10.80 -8.96
C ALA A 216 1.31 -12.07 -8.96
N TYR A 217 2.32 -12.09 -9.81
CA TYR A 217 3.23 -13.22 -9.98
C TYR A 217 4.66 -12.84 -9.57
N ALA A 218 5.15 -13.44 -8.49
CA ALA A 218 6.53 -13.32 -8.03
C ALA A 218 7.44 -14.18 -8.92
N ILE A 219 8.10 -13.53 -9.89
CA ILE A 219 9.06 -14.16 -10.80
C ILE A 219 10.33 -14.53 -10.02
N THR A 220 10.79 -13.60 -9.18
CA THR A 220 11.85 -13.80 -8.17
C THR A 220 11.39 -13.16 -6.84
N PRO A 221 12.09 -13.36 -5.71
CA PRO A 221 11.75 -12.68 -4.46
C PRO A 221 11.72 -11.14 -4.56
N GLU A 222 12.47 -10.56 -5.50
CA GLU A 222 12.61 -9.11 -5.70
C GLU A 222 11.76 -8.58 -6.87
N LEU A 223 11.30 -9.46 -7.78
CA LEU A 223 10.58 -9.07 -8.99
C LEU A 223 9.18 -9.69 -9.04
N THR A 224 8.17 -8.83 -8.99
CA THR A 224 6.76 -9.22 -9.14
C THR A 224 6.14 -8.56 -10.37
N LEU A 225 5.56 -9.36 -11.26
CA LEU A 225 4.72 -8.88 -12.35
C LEU A 225 3.27 -8.81 -11.87
N LYS A 226 2.62 -7.66 -12.04
CA LYS A 226 1.22 -7.45 -11.66
C LYS A 226 0.40 -7.07 -12.88
N THR A 227 -0.78 -7.65 -13.03
CA THR A 227 -1.72 -7.37 -14.13
C THR A 227 -3.15 -7.57 -13.66
N GLY A 228 -4.13 -7.01 -14.36
CA GLY A 228 -5.53 -7.15 -13.99
C GLY A 228 -6.47 -6.48 -14.97
N VAL A 229 -7.76 -6.61 -14.69
CA VAL A 229 -8.85 -5.94 -15.39
C VAL A 229 -9.78 -5.37 -14.34
N ILE A 230 -10.03 -4.07 -14.36
CA ILE A 230 -10.87 -3.38 -13.39
C ILE A 230 -11.92 -2.55 -14.12
N GLU A 231 -13.17 -2.63 -13.68
CA GLU A 231 -14.27 -1.83 -14.22
C GLU A 231 -13.97 -0.33 -14.10
N GLN A 232 -14.04 0.37 -15.23
CA GLN A 232 -14.03 1.82 -15.27
C GLN A 232 -15.48 2.31 -15.15
N ASN A 233 -15.82 2.89 -13.99
CA ASN A 233 -17.15 3.41 -13.74
C ASN A 233 -17.09 4.80 -13.09
N PRO A 234 -17.41 5.87 -13.85
CA PRO A 234 -17.39 7.24 -13.33
C PRO A 234 -18.39 7.49 -12.18
N ARG A 235 -19.40 6.61 -12.03
CA ARG A 235 -20.42 6.72 -10.99
C ARG A 235 -20.09 5.96 -9.72
N ALA A 236 -18.97 5.22 -9.66
CA ALA A 236 -18.64 4.39 -8.50
C ALA A 236 -18.46 5.22 -7.21
N ALA A 237 -17.97 6.45 -7.34
CA ALA A 237 -17.83 7.38 -6.23
C ALA A 237 -19.13 8.05 -5.77
N ASP A 238 -20.25 7.90 -6.49
CA ASP A 238 -21.55 8.47 -6.09
C ASP A 238 -21.98 7.92 -4.71
N THR A 239 -22.53 8.77 -3.84
CA THR A 239 -23.00 8.36 -2.51
C THR A 239 -24.09 7.28 -2.57
N SER A 240 -24.95 7.33 -3.59
CA SER A 240 -25.97 6.29 -3.87
C SER A 240 -25.37 4.90 -4.17
N ARG A 241 -24.06 4.82 -4.43
CA ARG A 241 -23.33 3.58 -4.74
C ARG A 241 -22.40 3.11 -3.65
N ALA A 242 -22.48 3.68 -2.44
CA ALA A 242 -21.65 3.30 -1.31
C ALA A 242 -21.61 1.78 -1.01
N TRP A 243 -22.66 1.04 -1.39
CA TRP A 243 -22.80 -0.41 -1.20
C TRP A 243 -23.25 -1.12 -2.49
N SER A 244 -22.94 -0.55 -3.66
CA SER A 244 -23.47 -1.00 -4.94
C SER A 244 -22.71 -2.19 -5.53
N PHE A 245 -23.43 -3.25 -5.87
CA PHE A 245 -22.88 -4.38 -6.64
C PHE A 245 -23.12 -4.26 -8.15
N THR A 246 -23.72 -3.17 -8.64
CA THR A 246 -24.09 -3.02 -10.06
C THR A 246 -22.97 -2.41 -10.91
N THR A 247 -22.82 -2.92 -12.13
CA THR A 247 -21.95 -2.37 -13.20
C THR A 247 -22.65 -1.31 -14.06
N HIS A 248 -23.90 -0.95 -13.76
CA HIS A 248 -24.63 0.06 -14.52
C HIS A 248 -23.84 1.36 -14.56
N GLY A 249 -23.74 2.03 -15.71
CA GLY A 249 -22.94 3.25 -15.86
C GLY A 249 -21.45 3.04 -16.10
N SER A 250 -20.96 1.78 -16.06
CA SER A 250 -19.62 1.42 -16.53
C SER A 250 -19.38 1.93 -17.95
N LYS A 251 -18.16 2.39 -18.23
CA LYS A 251 -17.72 2.86 -19.55
C LYS A 251 -16.66 1.94 -20.17
N GLY A 252 -16.26 0.89 -19.46
CA GLY A 252 -15.28 -0.07 -19.95
C GLY A 252 -14.48 -0.67 -18.81
N VAL A 253 -13.25 -1.07 -19.14
CA VAL A 253 -12.29 -1.64 -18.21
C VAL A 253 -10.92 -1.01 -18.41
N LEU A 254 -10.14 -1.02 -17.34
CA LEU A 254 -8.71 -0.70 -17.30
C LEU A 254 -7.91 -1.97 -17.09
#